data_AF-A0A172XXL4-F1
#
_entry.id   AF-A0A172XXL4-F1
#
_cell.length_a   1.000
_cell.length_b   1.000
_cell.length_c   1.000
_cell.angle_alpha   90.00
_cell.angle_beta   90.00
_cell.angle_gamma   90.00
#
_symmetry.space_group_name_H-M   'P 1'
#
loop_
_entity.id
_entity.type
_entity.pdbx_description
1 polymer ?
#
loop_
_entity_poly.entity_id
_entity_poly.type
_entity_poly.pdbx_seq_one_letter_code
_entity_poly.pdbx_strand_id
1 'polypeptide(L)'
;MQKTMFLREVLTEMKKLDENKNPVPFSITVRTYNQQNKVGGRLVTWDNATLMQPPKTPGKIRLSQKIDFKNPNHFKNHTRNLKTNLGKKKINILFITMFNGYEVIL
;
A
#
# COMPACT_ATOMS: atom_id res chain seq x y z
N MET A 1 -1.55 -25.66 -10.35
CA MET A 1 -2.56 -24.99 -9.50
C MET A 1 -2.15 -23.54 -9.31
N GLN A 2 -3.00 -22.61 -9.71
CA GLN A 2 -2.76 -21.18 -9.51
C GLN A 2 -3.05 -20.88 -8.04
N LYS A 3 -2.05 -20.37 -7.31
CA LYS A 3 -2.21 -20.04 -5.88
C LYS A 3 -2.97 -18.72 -5.78
N THR A 4 -4.11 -18.72 -5.12
CA THR A 4 -4.99 -17.54 -4.98
C THR A 4 -5.02 -17.05 -3.53
N MET A 5 -5.23 -15.75 -3.34
CA MET A 5 -5.37 -15.10 -2.03
C MET A 5 -6.45 -14.02 -2.08
N PHE A 6 -7.30 -13.92 -1.07
CA PHE A 6 -8.31 -12.87 -1.03
C PHE A 6 -7.71 -11.51 -0.65
N LEU A 7 -8.28 -10.43 -1.15
CA LEU A 7 -7.84 -9.06 -0.84
C LEU A 7 -7.81 -8.81 0.68
N ARG A 8 -8.77 -9.36 1.43
CA ARG A 8 -8.79 -9.26 2.90
C ARG A 8 -7.53 -9.86 3.54
N GLU A 9 -7.07 -11.00 3.03
CA GLU A 9 -5.86 -11.67 3.50
C GLU A 9 -4.64 -10.85 3.13
N VAL A 10 -4.57 -10.35 1.88
CA VAL A 10 -3.51 -9.42 1.43
C VAL A 10 -3.40 -8.23 2.37
N LEU A 11 -4.50 -7.57 2.70
CA LEU A 11 -4.50 -6.41 3.60
C LEU A 11 -4.06 -6.76 5.03
N THR A 12 -4.22 -8.01 5.44
CA THR A 12 -3.79 -8.52 6.75
C THR A 12 -2.28 -8.79 6.72
N GLU A 13 -1.80 -9.47 5.67
CA GLU A 13 -0.37 -9.72 5.43
C GLU A 13 0.43 -8.43 5.31
N MET A 14 -0.07 -7.44 4.57
CA MET A 14 0.59 -6.13 4.41
C MET A 14 0.82 -5.39 5.75
N LYS A 15 0.05 -5.70 6.79
CA LYS A 15 0.16 -5.07 8.11
C LYS A 15 1.11 -5.81 9.06
N LYS A 16 1.61 -6.98 8.68
CA LYS A 16 2.50 -7.76 9.54
C LYS A 16 3.77 -6.98 9.86
N LEU A 17 4.19 -7.10 11.10
CA LEU A 17 5.44 -6.58 11.61
C LEU A 17 6.31 -7.76 12.06
N ASP A 18 7.61 -7.60 11.97
CA ASP A 18 8.57 -8.54 12.55
C ASP A 18 8.64 -8.37 14.08
N GLU A 19 9.46 -9.20 14.73
CA GLU A 19 9.71 -9.16 16.19
C GLU A 19 10.21 -7.79 16.68
N ASN A 20 10.89 -7.06 15.80
CA ASN A 20 11.44 -5.73 16.06
C ASN A 20 10.45 -4.59 15.74
N LYS A 21 9.18 -4.92 15.44
CA LYS A 21 8.12 -3.98 15.03
C LYS A 21 8.42 -3.23 13.73
N ASN A 22 9.23 -3.81 12.85
CA ASN A 22 9.45 -3.30 11.50
C ASN A 22 8.46 -3.93 10.52
N PRO A 23 8.00 -3.20 9.48
CA PRO A 23 7.15 -3.77 8.45
C PRO A 23 7.82 -4.93 7.71
N VAL A 24 7.12 -6.06 7.60
CA VAL A 24 7.59 -7.21 6.80
C VAL A 24 7.50 -6.85 5.31
N PRO A 25 8.59 -6.97 4.54
CA PRO A 25 8.54 -6.72 3.10
C PRO A 25 7.75 -7.78 2.33
N PHE A 26 7.17 -7.37 1.21
CA PHE A 26 6.38 -8.22 0.32
C PHE A 26 6.58 -7.84 -1.15
N SER A 27 6.30 -8.80 -2.04
CA SER A 27 6.17 -8.56 -3.48
C SER A 27 4.72 -8.27 -3.84
N ILE A 28 4.49 -7.25 -4.66
CA ILE A 28 3.14 -6.86 -5.09
C ILE A 28 3.15 -6.39 -6.53
N THR A 29 2.13 -6.80 -7.30
CA THR A 29 1.89 -6.31 -8.65
C THR A 29 0.56 -5.57 -8.71
N VAL A 30 0.59 -4.33 -9.20
CA VAL A 30 -0.56 -3.44 -9.27
C VAL A 30 -0.74 -2.92 -10.68
N ARG A 31 -1.98 -2.91 -11.18
CA ARG A 31 -2.31 -2.22 -12.43
C ARG A 31 -2.40 -0.72 -12.17
N THR A 32 -1.67 0.09 -12.94
CA THR A 32 -1.82 1.54 -12.83
C THR A 32 -3.18 1.97 -13.39
N TYR A 33 -3.68 3.12 -12.94
CA TYR A 33 -4.91 3.69 -13.46
C TYR A 33 -4.66 5.16 -13.73
N ASN A 34 -4.90 5.59 -14.95
CA ASN A 34 -4.85 7.00 -15.31
C ASN A 34 -6.25 7.59 -15.14
N GLN A 35 -6.38 8.52 -14.18
CA GLN A 35 -7.66 9.14 -13.85
C GLN A 35 -8.17 10.08 -14.95
N GLN A 36 -7.28 10.70 -15.72
CA GLN A 36 -7.66 11.68 -16.75
C GLN A 36 -8.42 11.03 -17.91
N ASN A 37 -7.93 9.88 -18.38
CA ASN A 37 -8.53 9.17 -19.51
C ASN A 37 -9.34 7.93 -19.09
N LYS A 38 -9.40 7.62 -17.79
CA LYS A 38 -10.08 6.44 -17.22
C LYS A 38 -9.58 5.09 -17.77
N VAL A 39 -8.33 5.04 -18.22
CA VAL A 39 -7.73 3.82 -18.79
C VAL A 39 -6.87 3.12 -17.75
N GLY A 40 -7.05 1.81 -17.63
CA GLY A 40 -6.12 0.94 -16.92
C GLY A 40 -4.78 0.93 -17.65
N GLY A 41 -3.71 1.29 -16.95
CA GLY A 41 -2.36 1.36 -17.50
C GLY A 41 -1.57 0.07 -17.30
N ARG A 42 -0.25 0.21 -17.38
CA ARG A 42 0.71 -0.89 -17.23
C ARG A 42 0.65 -1.57 -15.85
N LEU A 43 1.05 -2.83 -15.81
CA LEU A 43 1.37 -3.51 -14.56
C LEU A 43 2.70 -2.98 -14.02
N VAL A 44 2.76 -2.78 -12.71
CA VAL A 44 3.98 -2.40 -11.99
C VAL A 44 4.17 -3.36 -10.84
N THR A 45 5.36 -3.93 -10.75
CA THR A 45 5.76 -4.87 -9.71
C THR A 45 6.81 -4.23 -8.80
N TRP A 46 6.68 -4.47 -7.50
CA TRP A 46 7.69 -4.13 -6.51
C TRP A 46 7.94 -5.34 -5.62
N ASP A 47 9.17 -5.88 -5.62
CA ASP A 47 9.48 -7.14 -4.93
C ASP A 47 9.86 -6.99 -3.45
N ASN A 48 10.17 -5.76 -3.02
CA ASN A 48 10.60 -5.47 -1.65
C ASN A 48 9.85 -4.24 -1.11
N ALA A 49 8.53 -4.23 -1.28
CA ALA A 49 7.67 -3.15 -0.81
C ALA A 49 7.30 -3.38 0.66
N THR A 50 7.11 -2.29 1.40
CA THR A 50 6.58 -2.31 2.77
C THR A 50 5.41 -1.35 2.92
N LEU A 51 4.45 -1.69 3.77
CA LEU A 51 3.38 -0.76 4.11
C LEU A 51 3.94 0.40 4.94
N MET A 52 3.69 1.64 4.49
CA MET A 52 4.14 2.82 5.21
C MET A 52 3.44 2.92 6.57
N GLN A 53 4.25 3.01 7.62
CA GLN A 53 3.78 3.23 8.98
C GLN A 53 3.67 4.74 9.26
N PRO A 54 2.71 5.16 10.10
CA PRO A 54 2.72 6.50 10.65
C PRO A 54 4.01 6.73 11.45
N PRO A 55 4.56 7.95 11.44
CA PRO A 55 5.73 8.26 12.26
C PRO A 55 5.37 8.11 13.75
N LYS A 56 6.29 7.54 14.54
CA LYS A 56 6.11 7.35 15.99
C LYS A 56 5.91 8.67 16.74
N THR A 57 6.50 9.75 16.22
CA THR A 57 6.37 11.11 16.76
C THR A 57 5.95 12.09 15.67
N PRO A 58 5.12 13.09 15.98
CA PRO A 58 4.87 14.21 15.08
C PRO A 58 6.19 14.94 14.79
N GLY A 59 6.46 15.26 13.52
CA GLY A 59 7.64 16.04 13.17
C GLY A 59 7.58 17.45 13.77
N LYS A 60 8.74 18.02 14.16
CA LYS A 60 8.85 19.35 14.77
C LYS A 60 8.12 20.46 13.98
N ILE A 61 8.20 20.40 12.65
CA ILE A 61 7.50 21.33 11.73
C ILE A 61 5.98 21.23 11.86
N ARG A 62 5.44 20.03 12.08
CA ARG A 62 4.00 19.84 12.30
C ARG A 62 3.54 20.39 13.64
N LEU A 63 4.35 20.27 14.69
CA LEU A 63 4.02 20.81 16.01
C LEU A 63 3.91 22.35 15.98
N SER A 64 4.70 23.02 15.13
CA SER A 64 4.62 24.46 14.91
C SER A 64 3.44 24.92 14.04
N GLN A 65 2.76 24.00 13.36
CA GLN A 65 1.65 24.31 12.45
C GLN A 65 0.31 24.00 13.14
N LYS A 66 -0.52 25.03 13.40
CA LYS A 66 -1.94 24.87 13.79
C LYS A 66 -2.79 24.40 12.59
N ILE A 67 -2.49 23.22 12.07
CA ILE A 67 -3.26 22.62 10.97
C ILE A 67 -3.99 21.40 11.54
N ASP A 68 -5.31 21.40 11.41
CA ASP A 68 -6.14 20.28 11.83
C ASP A 68 -5.79 18.99 11.09
N PHE A 69 -5.83 17.87 11.81
CA PHE A 69 -5.48 16.58 11.25
C PHE A 69 -6.56 16.12 10.27
N LYS A 70 -6.30 16.26 8.96
CA LYS A 70 -7.21 15.76 7.93
C LYS A 70 -7.33 14.24 8.04
N ASN A 71 -8.53 13.73 8.31
CA ASN A 71 -8.80 12.31 8.30
C ASN A 71 -8.57 11.75 6.88
N PRO A 72 -7.59 10.85 6.67
CA PRO A 72 -7.23 10.37 5.34
C PRO A 72 -8.27 9.42 4.69
N ASN A 73 -9.33 9.02 5.42
CA ASN A 73 -10.45 8.20 4.90
C ASN A 73 -9.98 6.99 4.06
N HIS A 74 -8.98 6.26 4.57
CA HIS A 74 -8.33 5.15 3.85
C HIS A 74 -9.26 4.00 3.45
N PHE A 75 -10.38 3.84 4.15
CA PHE A 75 -11.40 2.83 3.82
C PHE A 75 -12.19 3.27 2.59
N LYS A 76 -12.79 4.47 2.63
CA LYS A 76 -13.55 5.05 1.51
C LYS A 76 -12.72 5.18 0.23
N ASN A 77 -11.44 5.48 0.37
CA ASN A 77 -10.55 5.72 -0.76
C ASN A 77 -9.89 4.45 -1.31
N HIS A 78 -10.04 3.29 -0.65
CA HIS A 78 -9.39 2.04 -1.03
C HIS A 78 -7.88 2.20 -1.32
N THR A 79 -7.18 3.07 -0.61
CA THR A 79 -5.77 3.40 -0.92
C THR A 79 -4.81 3.07 0.20
N ARG A 80 -3.59 2.67 -0.17
CA ARG A 80 -2.47 2.42 0.74
C ARG A 80 -1.21 3.10 0.23
N ASN A 81 -0.38 3.54 1.17
CA ASN A 81 0.94 4.09 0.87
C ASN A 81 2.00 3.02 1.12
N LEU A 82 2.85 2.79 0.13
CA LEU A 82 3.95 1.84 0.16
C LEU A 82 5.28 2.57 0.15
N LYS A 83 6.26 2.01 0.86
CA LYS A 83 7.66 2.36 0.70
C LYS A 83 8.29 1.28 -0.18
N THR A 84 8.87 1.72 -1.30
CA THR A 84 9.55 0.87 -2.29
C THR A 84 11.00 1.33 -2.43
N ASN A 85 11.83 0.55 -3.13
CA ASN A 85 13.18 0.96 -3.53
C ASN A 85 13.20 2.26 -4.36
N LEU A 86 12.15 2.52 -5.14
CA LEU A 86 11.97 3.74 -5.94
C LEU A 86 11.30 4.89 -5.15
N GLY A 87 11.17 4.75 -3.83
CA GLY A 87 10.56 5.75 -2.95
C GLY A 87 9.10 5.44 -2.58
N LYS A 88 8.35 6.48 -2.21
CA LYS A 88 6.97 6.36 -1.71
C LYS A 88 5.98 6.24 -2.87
N LYS A 89 5.09 5.26 -2.83
CA LYS A 89 4.04 5.05 -3.85
C LYS A 89 2.68 4.92 -3.19
N LYS A 90 1.66 5.53 -3.78
CA LYS A 90 0.26 5.37 -3.37
C LYS A 90 -0.42 4.44 -4.37
N ILE A 91 -1.08 3.40 -3.86
CA ILE A 91 -1.81 2.43 -4.69
C ILE A 91 -3.28 2.40 -4.29
N ASN A 92 -4.14 2.00 -5.24
CA ASN A 92 -5.49 1.54 -4.94
C ASN A 92 -5.45 0.02 -4.76
N ILE A 93 -6.02 -0.47 -3.66
CA ILE A 93 -5.98 -1.89 -3.28
C ILE A 93 -6.80 -2.78 -4.22
N LEU A 94 -7.79 -2.20 -4.92
CA LEU A 94 -8.63 -2.92 -5.87
C LEU A 94 -7.88 -3.25 -7.18
N PHE A 95 -6.75 -2.59 -7.43
CA PHE A 95 -5.92 -2.83 -8.62
C PHE A 95 -4.74 -3.76 -8.34
N ILE A 96 -4.67 -4.35 -7.15
CA ILE A 96 -3.70 -5.39 -6.84
C ILE A 96 -4.10 -6.64 -7.61
N THR A 97 -3.16 -7.18 -8.37
CA THR A 97 -3.36 -8.38 -9.20
C THR A 97 -2.59 -9.57 -8.66
N MET A 98 -1.42 -9.33 -8.07
CA MET A 98 -0.61 -10.35 -7.40
C MET A 98 -0.01 -9.85 -6.10
N PHE A 99 0.13 -10.75 -5.13
CA PHE A 99 0.76 -10.50 -3.84
C PHE A 99 1.56 -11.73 -3.39
N ASN A 100 2.86 -11.59 -3.13
CA ASN A 100 3.77 -12.68 -2.74
C ASN A 100 3.67 -13.94 -3.63
N GLY A 101 3.43 -13.74 -4.93
CA GLY A 101 3.26 -14.84 -5.91
C GLY A 101 1.86 -15.45 -5.96
N TYR A 102 0.92 -14.98 -5.14
CA TYR A 102 -0.49 -15.37 -5.19
C TYR A 102 -1.28 -14.40 -6.07
N GLU A 103 -2.20 -14.92 -6.87
CA GLU A 103 -3.19 -14.10 -7.57
C GLU A 103 -4.22 -13.58 -6.57
N VAL A 104 -4.56 -12.29 -6.68
CA VAL A 104 -5.45 -11.62 -5.74
C VAL A 104 -6.89 -11.62 -6.25
N ILE A 105 -7.81 -12.12 -5.42
CA ILE A 105 -9.26 -12.13 -5.65
C ILE A 105 -9.92 -11.16 -4.67
N LEU A 106 -10.92 -10.40 -5.14
CA LEU A 106 -11.60 -9.36 -4.35
C LEU A 106 -12.58 -9.94 -3.33
#